data_AF-A0A496W9R5-F1
#
_entry.id   AF-A0A496W9R5-F1
#
_cell.length_a   1.000
_cell.length_b   1.000
_cell.length_c   1.000
_cell.angle_alpha   90.00
_cell.angle_beta   90.00
_cell.angle_gamma   90.00
#
_symmetry.space_group_name_H-M   'P 1'
#
loop_
_entity.id
_entity.type
_entity.pdbx_description
1 polymer ?
#
loop_
_entity_poly.entity_id
_entity_poly.type
_entity_poly.pdbx_seq_one_letter_code
_entity_poly.pdbx_strand_id
1 'polypeptide(L)'
;MQSRWYIDLANRFDNGAYQAGPLFHLQGGGHKPKGDRKDELKISLPRWEIPPKELILSCEMIIANFYPDKWNIIREQRGWLDLIQVAQQLCYPAYFQYIQNCLSKQPQSVLKALWASEWG
;
A
#
# COMPACT_ATOMS: atom_id res chain seq x y z
N MET A 1 -23.02 6.40 -1.41
CA MET A 1 -21.91 6.34 -2.38
C MET A 1 -20.99 5.19 -1.97
N GLN A 2 -20.87 4.13 -2.76
CA GLN A 2 -19.96 3.02 -2.45
C GLN A 2 -18.64 3.25 -3.18
N SER A 3 -17.60 3.62 -2.45
CA SER A 3 -16.24 3.77 -2.97
C SER A 3 -15.48 2.46 -2.85
N ARG A 4 -14.75 2.08 -3.91
CA ARG A 4 -13.82 0.95 -3.84
C ARG A 4 -12.47 1.46 -3.35
N TRP A 5 -11.79 0.63 -2.58
CA TRP A 5 -10.48 0.94 -2.02
C TRP A 5 -9.54 -0.20 -2.37
N TYR A 6 -8.35 0.16 -2.85
CA TYR A 6 -7.35 -0.81 -3.28
C TYR A 6 -6.00 -0.45 -2.67
N ILE A 7 -5.29 -1.46 -2.20
CA ILE A 7 -3.87 -1.35 -1.84
C ILE A 7 -3.13 -2.06 -2.98
N ASP A 8 -2.36 -1.31 -3.75
CA ASP A 8 -1.79 -1.83 -4.99
C ASP A 8 -0.42 -1.21 -5.32
N LEU A 9 0.29 -1.89 -6.22
CA LEU A 9 1.48 -1.39 -6.88
C LEU A 9 1.09 -0.53 -8.09
N ALA A 10 1.89 0.49 -8.39
CA ALA A 10 1.70 1.28 -9.60
C ALA A 10 1.79 0.39 -10.85
N ASN A 11 0.77 0.46 -11.70
CA ASN A 11 0.79 -0.21 -12.99
C ASN A 11 2.00 0.23 -13.81
N ARG A 12 2.69 -0.75 -14.41
CA ARG A 12 3.77 -0.51 -15.37
C ARG A 12 3.22 -0.67 -16.78
N PHE A 13 3.41 0.34 -17.61
CA PHE A 13 3.03 0.33 -19.02
C PHE A 13 4.07 -0.43 -19.87
N ASP A 14 3.68 -0.82 -21.09
CA ASP A 14 4.55 -1.57 -22.03
C ASP A 14 5.84 -0.83 -22.37
N ASN A 15 5.83 0.51 -22.32
CA ASN A 15 7.03 1.34 -22.51
C ASN A 15 7.95 1.37 -21.28
N GLY A 16 7.65 0.61 -20.23
CA GLY A 16 8.41 0.52 -19.00
C GLY A 16 8.12 1.59 -17.96
N ALA A 17 7.35 2.65 -18.30
CA ALA A 17 6.99 3.71 -17.38
C ALA A 17 5.88 3.29 -16.41
N TYR A 18 5.85 3.89 -15.22
CA TYR A 18 4.79 3.67 -14.25
C TYR A 18 3.64 4.67 -14.41
N GLN A 19 2.44 4.26 -13.99
CA GLN A 19 1.32 5.18 -13.81
C GLN A 19 1.69 6.29 -12.82
N ALA A 20 1.13 7.48 -13.01
CA ALA A 20 1.38 8.62 -12.13
C ALA A 20 0.88 8.35 -10.70
N GLY A 21 1.74 8.55 -9.71
CA GLY A 21 1.43 8.40 -8.29
C GLY A 21 2.58 7.74 -7.52
N PRO A 22 2.40 7.51 -6.21
CA PRO A 22 3.33 6.70 -5.43
C PRO A 22 3.43 5.27 -5.97
N LEU A 23 4.61 4.65 -5.87
CA LEU A 23 4.80 3.25 -6.31
C LEU A 23 3.86 2.31 -5.57
N PHE A 24 3.82 2.42 -4.25
CA PHE A 24 2.89 1.68 -3.38
C PHE A 24 1.84 2.65 -2.86
N HIS A 25 0.57 2.33 -3.08
CA HIS A 25 -0.48 3.29 -2.77
C HIS A 25 -1.81 2.64 -2.37
N LEU A 26 -2.56 3.39 -1.56
CA LEU A 26 -3.99 3.20 -1.35
C LEU A 26 -4.71 4.05 -2.41
N GLN A 27 -5.58 3.45 -3.20
CA GLN A 27 -6.42 4.16 -4.17
C GLN A 27 -7.88 4.09 -3.76
N GLY A 28 -8.53 5.25 -3.69
CA GLY A 28 -9.98 5.37 -3.56
C GLY A 28 -10.66 5.56 -4.92
N GLY A 29 -11.82 4.94 -5.11
CA GLY A 29 -12.63 5.07 -6.33
C GLY A 29 -12.33 3.99 -7.37
N GLY A 30 -12.10 4.39 -8.61
CA GLY A 30 -11.94 3.47 -9.75
C GLY A 30 -13.27 3.05 -10.40
N HIS A 31 -13.16 2.45 -11.58
CA HIS A 31 -14.32 2.15 -12.42
C HIS A 31 -14.90 0.77 -12.08
N LYS A 32 -16.22 0.71 -11.88
CA LYS A 32 -16.97 -0.54 -11.79
C LYS A 32 -17.14 -1.10 -13.20
N PRO A 33 -16.71 -2.34 -13.48
CA PRO A 33 -17.02 -2.99 -14.75
C PRO A 33 -18.53 -2.99 -14.96
N LYS A 34 -18.99 -2.37 -16.06
CA LYS A 34 -20.42 -2.21 -16.42
C LYS A 34 -21.26 -1.36 -15.43
N GLY A 35 -20.64 -0.55 -14.59
CA GLY A 35 -21.35 0.38 -13.70
C GLY A 35 -21.72 1.71 -14.38
N ASP A 36 -22.76 2.39 -13.88
CA ASP A 36 -23.04 3.77 -14.29
C ASP A 36 -22.00 4.71 -13.67
N ARG A 37 -21.28 5.46 -14.52
CA ARG A 37 -20.28 6.44 -14.10
C ARG A 37 -20.88 7.55 -13.22
N LYS A 38 -22.19 7.80 -13.30
CA LYS A 38 -22.87 8.78 -12.44
C LYS A 38 -22.89 8.37 -10.97
N ASP A 39 -22.81 7.07 -10.69
CA ASP A 39 -22.83 6.51 -9.35
C ASP A 39 -21.43 6.35 -8.73
N GLU A 40 -20.39 6.63 -9.52
CA GLU A 40 -19.00 6.53 -9.09
C GLU A 40 -18.53 7.83 -8.44
N LEU A 41 -17.53 7.71 -7.56
CA LEU A 41 -16.81 8.90 -7.11
C LEU A 41 -16.21 9.59 -8.34
N LYS A 42 -16.57 10.86 -8.54
CA LYS A 42 -15.95 11.73 -9.55
C LYS A 42 -14.43 11.86 -9.35
N ILE A 43 -13.96 11.53 -8.16
CA ILE A 43 -12.56 11.55 -7.75
C ILE A 43 -12.08 10.08 -7.74
N SER A 44 -11.48 9.64 -8.84
CA SER A 44 -10.98 8.26 -9.03
C SER A 44 -9.46 8.12 -8.85
N LEU A 45 -8.79 9.22 -8.55
CA LEU A 45 -7.33 9.38 -8.64
C LEU A 45 -6.56 9.61 -7.32
N PRO A 46 -7.15 9.77 -6.12
CA PRO A 46 -6.32 10.00 -4.97
C PRO A 46 -5.60 8.70 -4.65
N ARG A 47 -4.28 8.73 -4.83
CA ARG A 47 -3.35 7.68 -4.47
C ARG A 47 -2.55 8.18 -3.29
N TRP A 48 -2.83 7.62 -2.12
CA TRP A 48 -2.09 7.92 -0.91
C TRP A 48 -0.93 6.96 -0.80
N GLU A 49 0.27 7.49 -0.58
CA GLU A 49 1.45 6.70 -0.30
C GLU A 49 1.21 5.86 0.96
N ILE A 50 1.39 4.54 0.84
CA ILE A 50 1.34 3.62 1.97
C ILE A 50 2.46 2.59 1.82
N PRO A 51 2.97 2.02 2.92
CA PRO A 51 3.92 0.92 2.85
C PRO A 51 3.33 -0.27 2.07
N PRO A 52 4.16 -1.02 1.32
CA PRO A 52 3.74 -2.26 0.69
C PRO A 52 3.12 -3.22 1.71
N LYS A 53 2.04 -3.90 1.32
CA LYS A 53 1.43 -4.96 2.12
C LYS A 53 1.49 -6.27 1.36
N GLU A 54 2.24 -7.21 1.91
CA GLU A 54 2.26 -8.60 1.45
C GLU A 54 1.03 -9.37 2.01
N LEU A 55 0.73 -10.54 1.47
CA LEU A 55 -0.38 -11.39 1.89
C LEU A 55 -0.39 -11.68 3.40
N ILE A 56 0.75 -12.02 4.00
CA ILE A 56 0.89 -12.30 5.44
C ILE A 56 0.49 -11.08 6.27
N LEU A 57 1.01 -9.90 5.93
CA LEU A 57 0.65 -8.64 6.59
C LEU A 57 -0.82 -8.25 6.37
N SER A 58 -1.40 -8.66 5.24
CA SER A 58 -2.82 -8.48 4.96
C SER A 58 -3.67 -9.43 5.81
N CYS A 59 -3.25 -10.69 5.97
CA CYS A 59 -3.88 -11.64 6.87
C CYS A 59 -3.84 -11.17 8.33
N GLU A 60 -2.72 -10.59 8.78
CA GLU A 60 -2.62 -9.97 10.10
C GLU A 60 -3.70 -8.92 10.31
N MET A 61 -3.83 -8.00 9.37
CA MET A 61 -4.84 -6.94 9.41
C MET A 61 -6.26 -7.51 9.36
N ILE A 62 -6.53 -8.54 8.56
CA ILE A 62 -7.84 -9.22 8.52
C ILE A 62 -8.15 -9.87 9.88
N ILE A 63 -7.20 -10.60 10.46
CA ILE A 63 -7.39 -11.27 11.75
C ILE A 63 -7.64 -10.25 12.85
N ALA A 64 -6.85 -9.18 12.91
CA ALA A 64 -6.97 -8.12 13.91
C ALA A 64 -8.32 -7.38 13.86
N ASN A 65 -8.88 -7.16 12.66
CA ASN A 65 -10.12 -6.39 12.50
C ASN A 65 -11.39 -7.24 12.54
N PHE A 66 -11.35 -8.48 12.03
CA PHE A 66 -12.55 -9.33 11.89
C PHE A 66 -12.63 -10.44 12.95
N TYR A 67 -11.53 -10.77 13.62
CA TYR A 67 -11.47 -11.86 14.61
C TYR A 67 -10.70 -11.43 15.86
N PRO A 68 -11.17 -10.40 16.61
CA PRO A 68 -10.44 -9.81 17.73
C PRO A 68 -10.06 -10.83 18.82
N ASP A 69 -10.92 -11.81 19.11
CA ASP A 69 -10.63 -12.86 20.09
C ASP A 69 -9.48 -13.76 19.63
N LYS A 70 -9.44 -14.12 18.34
CA LYS A 70 -8.34 -14.89 17.75
C LYS A 70 -7.06 -14.06 17.68
N TRP A 71 -7.19 -12.78 17.35
CA TRP A 71 -6.08 -11.83 17.31
C TRP A 71 -5.36 -11.75 18.65
N ASN A 72 -6.10 -11.63 19.76
CA ASN A 72 -5.54 -11.56 21.11
C ASN A 72 -4.69 -12.79 21.49
N ILE A 73 -4.95 -13.94 20.86
CA ILE A 73 -4.17 -15.16 21.07
C ILE A 73 -2.96 -15.19 20.11
N ILE A 74 -3.21 -15.03 18.81
CA ILE A 74 -2.19 -15.27 17.77
C ILE A 74 -1.10 -14.20 17.74
N ARG A 75 -1.41 -12.95 18.14
CA ARG A 75 -0.44 -11.83 18.14
C ARG A 75 0.78 -12.06 19.02
N GLU A 76 0.67 -12.92 20.02
CA GLU A 76 1.76 -13.28 20.94
C GLU A 76 2.40 -14.64 20.58
N GLN A 77 1.88 -15.36 19.58
CA GLN A 77 2.41 -16.67 19.21
C GLN A 77 3.72 -16.52 18.44
N ARG A 78 4.76 -17.22 18.92
CA ARG A 78 6.11 -17.13 18.33
C ARG A 78 6.13 -17.43 16.82
N GLY A 79 5.50 -18.52 16.40
CA GLY A 79 5.46 -18.89 14.98
C GLY A 79 4.73 -17.88 14.10
N TRP A 80 3.71 -17.19 14.64
CA TRP A 80 3.06 -16.10 13.94
C TRP A 80 3.99 -14.89 13.82
N LEU A 81 4.63 -14.48 14.92
CA LEU A 81 5.59 -13.38 14.94
C LEU A 81 6.77 -13.60 14.01
N ASP A 82 7.28 -14.84 13.91
CA ASP A 82 8.35 -15.18 12.97
C ASP A 82 7.91 -14.96 11.51
N LEU A 83 6.67 -15.32 11.15
CA LEU A 83 6.11 -15.06 9.82
C LEU A 83 5.92 -13.56 9.56
N ILE A 84 5.38 -12.83 10.53
CA ILE A 84 5.23 -11.37 10.45
C ILE A 84 6.61 -10.71 10.24
N GLN A 85 7.62 -11.10 11.01
CA GLN A 85 8.96 -10.55 10.91
C GLN A 85 9.55 -10.74 9.51
N VAL A 86 9.42 -11.93 8.92
CA VAL A 86 9.87 -12.21 7.55
C VAL A 86 9.12 -11.32 6.55
N ALA A 87 7.79 -11.23 6.64
CA ALA A 87 7.01 -10.41 5.73
C ALA A 87 7.34 -8.91 5.85
N GLN A 88 7.54 -8.41 7.07
CA GLN A 88 8.00 -7.05 7.33
C GLN A 88 9.38 -6.79 6.72
N GLN A 89 10.33 -7.71 6.89
CA GLN A 89 11.68 -7.58 6.33
C GLN A 89 11.70 -7.57 4.80
N LEU A 90 10.76 -8.25 4.15
CA LEU A 90 10.63 -8.22 2.68
C LEU A 90 10.06 -6.89 2.17
N CYS A 91 9.15 -6.27 2.92
CA CYS A 91 8.38 -5.11 2.45
C CYS A 91 8.93 -3.75 2.91
N TYR A 92 9.26 -3.65 4.20
CA TYR A 92 9.42 -2.38 4.88
C TYR A 92 10.81 -1.74 4.76
N PRO A 93 11.94 -2.48 4.77
CA PRO A 93 13.27 -1.87 4.77
C PRO A 93 13.49 -0.92 3.59
N ALA A 94 13.19 -1.35 2.36
CA ALA A 94 13.35 -0.51 1.17
C ALA A 94 12.48 0.76 1.28
N TYR A 95 11.19 0.59 1.57
CA TYR A 95 10.24 1.71 1.67
C TYR A 95 10.68 2.75 2.71
N PHE A 96 11.02 2.33 3.93
CA PHE A 96 11.47 3.26 4.97
C PHE A 96 12.84 3.85 4.70
N GLN A 97 13.73 3.13 4.02
CA GLN A 97 15.03 3.68 3.60
C GLN A 97 14.86 4.85 2.63
N TYR A 98 13.91 4.78 1.69
CA TYR A 98 13.59 5.91 0.80
C TYR A 98 13.08 7.13 1.58
N ILE A 99 12.16 6.92 2.52
CA ILE A 99 11.66 7.99 3.40
C ILE A 99 12.82 8.60 4.20
N GLN A 100 13.64 7.77 4.85
CA GLN A 100 14.74 8.24 5.68
C GLN A 100 15.79 9.00 4.85
N ASN A 101 16.11 8.52 3.64
CA ASN A 101 17.00 9.23 2.72
C ASN A 101 16.43 10.59 2.32
N CYS A 102 15.13 10.66 2.00
CA CYS A 102 14.45 11.91 1.71
C CYS A 102 14.58 12.91 2.87
N LEU A 103 14.36 12.45 4.10
CA LEU A 103 14.40 13.31 5.29
C LEU A 103 15.82 13.75 5.68
N SER A 104 16.87 13.06 5.22
CA SER A 104 18.25 13.30 5.66
C SER A 104 19.15 13.97 4.62
N LYS A 105 18.88 13.84 3.32
CA LYS A 105 19.86 14.18 2.27
C LYS A 105 19.59 15.49 1.52
N GLN A 106 18.33 15.84 1.21
CA GLN A 106 17.97 17.09 0.52
C GLN A 106 16.51 17.50 0.76
N PRO A 107 16.17 18.81 0.72
CA PRO A 107 14.80 19.28 0.86
C PRO A 107 13.94 18.88 -0.36
N GLN A 108 13.20 17.79 -0.20
CA GLN A 108 12.11 17.38 -1.10
C GLN A 108 10.95 16.81 -0.27
N SER A 109 9.76 16.72 -0.87
CA SER A 109 8.62 16.10 -0.19
C SER A 109 8.75 14.57 -0.22
N VAL A 110 8.30 13.91 0.85
CA VAL A 110 8.24 12.45 0.92
C VAL A 110 7.36 11.88 -0.20
N LEU A 111 6.24 12.54 -0.51
CA LEU A 111 5.39 12.15 -1.63
C LEU A 111 6.16 12.11 -2.97
N LYS A 112 7.01 13.11 -3.23
CA LYS A 112 7.86 13.10 -4.43
C LYS A 112 8.85 11.94 -4.38
N ALA A 113 9.55 11.76 -3.26
CA ALA A 113 10.52 10.67 -3.11
C ALA A 113 9.92 9.26 -3.26
N LEU A 114 8.62 9.11 -2.96
CA LEU A 114 7.88 7.86 -3.10
C LEU A 114 7.17 7.71 -4.45
N TRP A 115 7.25 8.71 -5.33
CA TRP A 115 6.61 8.69 -6.64
C TRP A 115 7.21 7.59 -7.51
N ALA A 116 6.38 6.88 -8.27
CA ALA A 116 6.79 5.65 -8.96
C ALA A 116 7.94 5.85 -9.96
N SER A 117 8.11 7.06 -10.52
CA SER A 117 9.25 7.39 -11.39
C SER A 117 10.59 7.50 -10.65
N GLU A 118 10.57 7.70 -9.34
CA GLU A 118 11.77 7.85 -8.51
C GLU A 118 12.24 6.52 -7.91
N TRP A 119 11.47 5.43 -8.07
CA TRP A 119 11.85 4.09 -7.67
C TRP A 119 12.55 3.39 -8.83
N GLY A 120 13.86 3.55 -8.95
CA GLY A 120 14.68 3.02 -10.03
C GLY A 120 15.94 3.85 -10.25
#